data_AF-A0A7S1RHD1-F1
#
_entry.id   AF-A0A7S1RHD1-F1
#
_cell.length_a   1.000
_cell.length_b   1.000
_cell.length_c   1.000
_cell.angle_alpha   90.00
_cell.angle_beta   90.00
_cell.angle_gamma   90.00
#
_symmetry.space_group_name_H-M   'P 1'
#
loop_
_entity.id
_entity.type
_entity.pdbx_description
1 polymer ?
#
loop_
_entity_poly.entity_id
_entity_poly.type
_entity_poly.pdbx_seq_one_letter_code
_entity_poly.pdbx_strand_id
1 'polypeptide(L)'
;DIQKAVRARRRLLLTGTPVQNSLRELANLLTLLWAVPQEETSGGEGSPPQMRKCMQKALDQLEDVVERGVLRTLQVRAAPFILRRLKRDVMKELPPKVGETVRCKLTPGQQAQYDRELVDARKASGLQRGRGKQEFVKSLFHRLRRICNHPLLGQTRFTDSDYSRLVQALRMIRPDFQRVTIQRGLEEVRGWSDFDVVTAVRELQLTSHLDKERFELTKDELLESSAKIQ
;
A
#
# COMPACT_ATOMS: atom_id res chain seq x y z
N ASP A 1 -12.94 17.26 7.19
CA ASP A 1 -14.17 16.65 6.63
C ASP A 1 -14.94 17.56 5.67
N ILE A 2 -14.37 17.83 4.49
CA ILE A 2 -15.02 18.68 3.45
C ILE A 2 -16.32 18.02 2.93
N GLN A 3 -16.35 16.69 2.85
CA GLN A 3 -17.51 15.94 2.36
C GLN A 3 -18.72 16.00 3.30
N LYS A 4 -18.52 16.17 4.61
CA LYS A 4 -19.63 16.34 5.57
C LYS A 4 -20.25 17.74 5.47
N ALA A 5 -19.49 18.72 5.01
CA ALA A 5 -19.94 20.11 4.89
C ALA A 5 -20.86 20.36 3.68
N VAL A 6 -20.87 19.46 2.69
CA VAL A 6 -21.77 19.57 1.53
C VAL A 6 -23.20 19.22 1.95
N ARG A 7 -24.07 20.23 1.98
CA ARG A 7 -25.50 20.07 2.27
C ARG A 7 -26.18 19.35 1.10
N ALA A 8 -26.70 18.16 1.33
CA ALA A 8 -27.43 17.38 0.32
C ALA A 8 -28.62 16.67 0.96
N ARG A 9 -29.80 16.77 0.34
CA ARG A 9 -31.04 16.12 0.83
C ARG A 9 -31.00 14.59 0.72
N ARG A 10 -30.26 14.06 -0.27
CA ARG A 10 -30.03 12.62 -0.48
C ARG A 10 -28.55 12.40 -0.79
N ARG A 11 -27.98 11.35 -0.22
CA ARG A 11 -26.59 10.94 -0.44
C ARG A 11 -26.57 9.50 -0.94
N LEU A 12 -25.84 9.25 -2.02
CA LEU A 12 -25.63 7.91 -2.59
C LEU A 12 -24.13 7.64 -2.60
N LEU A 13 -23.72 6.49 -2.07
CA LEU A 13 -22.33 6.04 -2.06
C LEU A 13 -22.19 4.90 -3.05
N LEU A 14 -21.32 5.07 -4.05
CA LEU A 14 -20.94 4.01 -4.97
C LEU A 14 -19.55 3.52 -4.61
N THR A 15 -19.42 2.21 -4.35
CA THR A 15 -18.14 1.58 -4.05
C THR A 15 -18.09 0.19 -4.68
N GLY A 16 -16.94 -0.16 -5.25
CA GLY A 16 -16.71 -1.48 -5.83
C GLY A 16 -16.53 -2.58 -4.77
N THR A 17 -16.13 -2.22 -3.55
CA THR A 17 -15.73 -3.17 -2.50
C THR A 17 -16.02 -2.60 -1.09
N PRO A 18 -17.28 -2.58 -0.63
CA PRO A 18 -17.67 -1.84 0.57
C PRO A 18 -17.09 -2.36 1.90
N VAL A 19 -16.66 -3.62 1.97
CA VAL A 19 -16.43 -4.32 3.26
C VAL A 19 -14.97 -4.78 3.45
N GLN A 20 -14.08 -4.55 2.47
CA GLN A 20 -12.80 -5.26 2.44
C GLN A 20 -11.70 -4.72 3.37
N ASN A 21 -11.80 -3.49 3.89
CA ASN A 21 -10.63 -2.84 4.51
C ASN A 21 -10.70 -2.67 6.04
N SER A 22 -11.86 -2.32 6.63
CA SER A 22 -12.06 -2.36 8.08
C SER A 22 -13.51 -2.04 8.47
N LEU A 23 -13.93 -2.44 9.69
CA LEU A 23 -15.21 -2.02 10.26
C LEU A 23 -15.29 -0.50 10.48
N ARG A 24 -14.15 0.12 10.77
CA ARG A 24 -14.02 1.57 10.93
C ARG A 24 -14.30 2.31 9.63
N GLU A 25 -13.80 1.81 8.50
CA GLU A 25 -14.12 2.39 7.19
C GLU A 25 -15.62 2.26 6.87
N LEU A 26 -16.22 1.11 7.13
CA LEU A 26 -17.67 0.94 6.97
C LEU A 26 -18.44 1.93 7.86
N ALA A 27 -18.09 2.06 9.14
CA ALA A 27 -18.70 3.00 10.06
C ALA A 27 -18.58 4.47 9.58
N ASN A 28 -17.43 4.84 9.06
CA ASN A 28 -17.18 6.18 8.50
C ASN A 28 -18.02 6.46 7.26
N LEU A 29 -18.10 5.49 6.34
CA LEU A 29 -18.91 5.58 5.12
C LEU A 29 -20.41 5.70 5.44
N LEU A 30 -20.86 4.92 6.41
CA LEU A 30 -22.23 4.97 6.92
C LEU A 30 -22.54 6.33 7.59
N THR A 31 -21.63 6.83 8.42
CA THR A 31 -21.74 8.18 9.02
C THR A 31 -21.82 9.27 7.96
N LEU A 32 -21.08 9.15 6.85
CA LEU A 32 -21.14 10.12 5.75
C LEU A 32 -22.50 10.10 5.03
N LEU A 33 -23.07 8.93 4.79
CA LEU A 33 -24.38 8.80 4.17
C LEU A 33 -25.50 9.40 5.03
N TRP A 34 -25.37 9.33 6.35
CA TRP A 34 -26.44 9.68 7.29
C TRP A 34 -26.28 11.01 8.02
N ALA A 35 -25.18 11.73 7.83
CA ALA A 35 -25.01 13.10 8.31
C ALA A 35 -25.96 14.06 7.56
N VAL A 36 -27.20 14.17 8.02
CA VAL A 36 -28.20 15.13 7.56
C VAL A 36 -28.02 16.46 8.31
N PRO A 37 -28.02 17.63 7.64
CA PRO A 37 -28.01 18.93 8.33
C PRO A 37 -29.22 19.10 9.26
N GLN A 38 -29.01 19.63 10.47
CA GLN A 38 -30.01 19.74 11.54
C GLN A 38 -31.22 20.63 11.23
N GLU A 39 -31.17 21.48 10.20
CA GLU A 39 -32.10 22.62 10.09
C GLU A 39 -33.48 22.28 9.49
N GLU A 40 -33.66 21.13 8.82
CA GLU A 40 -34.90 20.80 8.10
C GLU A 40 -35.75 19.75 8.87
N THR A 41 -35.96 19.96 10.17
CA THR A 41 -36.89 19.13 10.97
C THR A 41 -38.03 19.96 11.58
N SER A 42 -38.48 21.00 10.87
CA SER A 42 -39.57 21.87 11.29
C SER A 42 -40.80 21.87 10.36
N GLY A 43 -41.01 20.85 9.52
CA GLY A 43 -42.20 20.90 8.66
C GLY A 43 -42.53 19.73 7.73
N GLY A 44 -42.14 18.49 8.02
CA GLY A 44 -42.54 17.39 7.14
C GLY A 44 -42.51 16.02 7.82
N GLU A 45 -43.70 15.43 7.95
CA GLU A 45 -43.90 14.03 8.30
C GLU A 45 -43.06 13.13 7.37
N GLY A 46 -42.03 12.48 7.90
CA GLY A 46 -41.27 11.56 7.06
C GLY A 46 -39.88 11.12 7.53
N SER A 47 -39.68 10.86 8.83
CA SER A 47 -38.75 9.83 9.35
C SER A 47 -38.74 9.92 10.88
N PRO A 48 -39.06 8.84 11.63
CA PRO A 48 -39.28 8.98 13.07
C PRO A 48 -37.95 9.31 13.77
N PRO A 49 -37.93 10.30 14.68
CA PRO A 49 -36.76 10.61 15.53
C PRO A 49 -36.24 9.40 16.31
N GLN A 50 -37.06 8.35 16.43
CA GLN A 50 -36.74 7.05 16.99
C GLN A 50 -35.75 6.23 16.14
N MET A 51 -35.86 6.29 14.80
CA MET A 51 -34.91 5.63 13.88
C MET A 51 -33.52 6.27 14.01
N ARG A 52 -33.47 7.61 14.05
CA ARG A 52 -32.22 8.37 14.27
C ARG A 52 -31.61 8.04 15.64
N LYS A 53 -32.39 8.02 16.72
CA LYS A 53 -31.91 7.64 18.07
C LYS A 53 -31.44 6.19 18.15
N CYS A 54 -32.15 5.24 17.53
CA CYS A 54 -31.70 3.84 17.48
C CYS A 54 -30.44 3.66 16.62
N MET A 55 -30.26 4.44 15.57
CA MET A 55 -29.09 4.37 14.69
C MET A 55 -27.88 5.12 15.24
N GLN A 56 -28.06 6.24 15.93
CA GLN A 56 -27.01 6.90 16.70
C GLN A 56 -26.52 5.96 17.81
N LYS A 57 -27.44 5.34 18.56
CA LYS A 57 -27.09 4.25 19.49
C LYS A 57 -26.41 3.07 18.81
N ALA A 58 -26.78 2.73 17.57
CA ALA A 58 -26.12 1.65 16.82
C ALA A 58 -24.72 2.04 16.33
N LEU A 59 -24.46 3.32 16.05
CA LEU A 59 -23.16 3.90 15.70
C LEU A 59 -22.25 4.02 16.93
N ASP A 60 -22.78 4.51 18.05
CA ASP A 60 -22.08 4.58 19.34
C ASP A 60 -21.75 3.15 19.84
N GLN A 61 -22.69 2.23 19.70
CA GLN A 61 -22.42 0.81 19.92
C GLN A 61 -21.41 0.27 18.91
N LEU A 62 -21.40 0.72 17.66
CA LEU A 62 -20.46 0.25 16.64
C LEU A 62 -19.01 0.52 17.04
N GLU A 63 -18.70 1.64 17.71
CA GLU A 63 -17.37 1.92 18.28
C GLU A 63 -17.01 0.92 19.39
N ASP A 64 -17.93 0.58 20.29
CA ASP A 64 -17.74 -0.42 21.36
C ASP A 64 -17.80 -1.89 20.88
N VAL A 65 -18.35 -2.15 19.70
CA VAL A 65 -18.73 -3.48 19.20
C VAL A 65 -17.73 -4.09 18.22
N VAL A 66 -16.72 -3.31 17.79
CA VAL A 66 -15.59 -3.82 16.98
C VAL A 66 -14.81 -4.94 17.70
N GLU A 67 -14.86 -5.01 19.04
CA GLU A 67 -14.08 -5.99 19.81
C GLU A 67 -14.73 -7.37 20.00
N ARG A 68 -16.05 -7.55 19.80
CA ARG A 68 -16.78 -8.76 20.29
C ARG A 68 -17.57 -9.57 19.25
N GLY A 69 -17.03 -9.78 18.04
CA GLY A 69 -17.59 -10.79 17.12
C GLY A 69 -19.00 -10.51 16.55
N VAL A 70 -19.48 -9.27 16.65
CA VAL A 70 -20.84 -8.85 16.25
C VAL A 70 -20.94 -8.50 14.74
N LEU A 71 -19.93 -8.91 13.96
CA LEU A 71 -19.84 -8.70 12.51
C LEU A 71 -21.12 -9.08 11.77
N ARG A 72 -21.73 -10.21 12.14
CA ARG A 72 -22.95 -10.72 11.50
C ARG A 72 -24.16 -9.83 11.79
N THR A 73 -24.28 -9.32 13.02
CA THR A 73 -25.38 -8.45 13.43
C THR A 73 -25.31 -7.09 12.74
N LEU A 74 -24.12 -6.52 12.59
CA LEU A 74 -23.92 -5.27 11.85
C LEU A 74 -24.19 -5.45 10.35
N GLN A 75 -23.71 -6.54 9.76
CA GLN A 75 -24.01 -6.86 8.36
C GLN A 75 -25.51 -7.03 8.11
N VAL A 76 -26.24 -7.71 9.00
CA VAL A 76 -27.70 -7.89 8.89
C VAL A 76 -28.44 -6.56 9.05
N ARG A 77 -28.03 -5.71 10.00
CA ARG A 77 -28.63 -4.38 10.21
C ARG A 77 -28.33 -3.40 9.06
N ALA A 78 -27.15 -3.51 8.45
CA ALA A 78 -26.73 -2.67 7.33
C ALA A 78 -27.24 -3.17 5.96
N ALA A 79 -27.57 -4.46 5.84
CA ALA A 79 -28.07 -5.10 4.62
C ALA A 79 -29.20 -4.32 3.90
N PRO A 80 -30.25 -3.80 4.55
CA PRO A 80 -31.32 -3.08 3.85
C PRO A 80 -30.86 -1.75 3.21
N PHE A 81 -29.68 -1.24 3.58
CA PHE A 81 -29.12 0.00 3.05
C PHE A 81 -28.04 -0.21 1.99
N ILE A 82 -27.64 -1.47 1.75
CA ILE A 82 -26.58 -1.81 0.81
C ILE A 82 -27.18 -2.61 -0.35
N LEU A 83 -27.26 -1.98 -1.51
CA LEU A 83 -27.57 -2.69 -2.74
C LEU A 83 -26.29 -3.33 -3.29
N ARG A 84 -26.15 -4.65 -3.12
CA ARG A 84 -25.02 -5.43 -3.64
C ARG A 84 -25.51 -6.50 -4.62
N ARG A 85 -24.99 -6.48 -5.84
CA ARG A 85 -25.13 -7.57 -6.83
C ARG A 85 -23.76 -8.10 -7.19
N LEU A 86 -23.61 -9.42 -7.30
CA LEU A 86 -22.35 -10.02 -7.74
C LEU A 86 -22.39 -10.25 -9.25
N LYS A 87 -21.24 -10.21 -9.93
CA LYS A 87 -21.16 -10.46 -11.38
C LYS A 87 -21.83 -11.79 -11.78
N ARG A 88 -21.71 -12.83 -10.94
CA ARG A 88 -22.37 -14.14 -11.11
C ARG A 88 -23.90 -14.08 -11.09
N ASP A 89 -24.49 -13.09 -10.40
CA ASP A 89 -25.94 -12.98 -10.24
C ASP A 89 -26.59 -12.24 -11.43
N VAL A 90 -25.83 -11.37 -12.11
CA VAL A 90 -26.33 -10.49 -13.19
C VAL A 90 -25.80 -10.81 -14.58
N MET A 91 -24.61 -11.39 -14.72
CA MET A 91 -23.98 -11.66 -16.02
C MET A 91 -23.79 -13.17 -16.21
N LYS A 92 -24.86 -13.85 -16.63
CA LYS A 92 -24.90 -15.31 -16.86
C LYS A 92 -24.21 -15.75 -18.16
N GLU A 93 -23.97 -14.82 -19.07
CA GLU A 93 -23.33 -15.06 -20.37
C GLU A 93 -21.79 -15.00 -20.29
N LEU A 94 -21.22 -14.59 -19.16
CA LEU A 94 -19.77 -14.53 -19.00
C LEU A 94 -19.19 -15.94 -18.80
N PRO A 95 -18.05 -16.27 -19.44
CA PRO A 95 -17.35 -17.51 -19.16
C PRO A 95 -16.88 -17.57 -17.70
N PRO A 96 -16.75 -18.77 -17.12
CA PRO A 96 -16.27 -18.92 -15.75
C PRO A 96 -14.83 -18.38 -15.63
N LYS A 97 -14.55 -17.71 -14.51
CA LYS A 97 -13.18 -17.30 -14.16
C LYS A 97 -12.37 -18.55 -13.80
N VAL A 98 -11.43 -18.92 -14.66
CA VAL A 98 -10.41 -19.93 -14.35
C VAL A 98 -9.24 -19.25 -13.65
N GLY A 99 -8.81 -19.79 -12.52
CA GLY A 99 -7.66 -19.31 -11.77
C GLY A 99 -6.67 -20.43 -11.59
N GLU A 100 -5.46 -20.26 -12.11
CA GLU A 100 -4.36 -21.20 -11.94
C GLU A 100 -3.33 -20.60 -10.98
N THR A 101 -2.84 -21.41 -10.05
CA THR A 101 -1.78 -21.00 -9.13
C THR A 101 -0.51 -21.77 -9.46
N VAL A 102 0.40 -21.11 -10.16
CA VAL A 102 1.74 -21.64 -10.49
C VAL A 102 2.70 -21.31 -9.36
N ARG A 103 3.38 -22.32 -8.81
CA ARG A 103 4.40 -22.14 -7.78
C ARG A 103 5.77 -22.03 -8.43
N CYS A 104 6.40 -20.86 -8.29
CA CYS A 104 7.76 -20.62 -8.78
C CYS A 104 8.78 -20.80 -7.66
N LYS A 105 9.97 -21.32 -8.01
CA LYS A 105 11.13 -21.34 -7.11
C LYS A 105 11.93 -20.06 -7.29
N LEU A 106 12.60 -19.61 -6.23
CA LEU A 106 13.55 -18.50 -6.32
C LEU A 106 14.78 -18.95 -7.09
N THR A 107 15.37 -18.02 -7.86
CA THR A 107 16.69 -18.24 -8.46
C THR A 107 17.76 -18.30 -7.36
N PRO A 108 18.92 -18.94 -7.60
CA PRO A 108 20.00 -19.02 -6.61
C PRO A 108 20.44 -17.64 -6.08
N GLY A 109 20.50 -16.63 -6.95
CA GLY A 109 20.83 -15.25 -6.58
C GLY A 109 19.77 -14.63 -5.67
N GLN A 110 18.48 -14.73 -6.03
CA GLN A 110 17.38 -14.26 -5.19
C GLN A 110 17.33 -14.98 -3.84
N GLN A 111 17.61 -16.29 -3.83
CA GLN A 111 17.59 -17.09 -2.60
C GLN A 111 18.70 -16.65 -1.64
N ALA A 112 19.93 -16.45 -2.15
CA ALA A 112 21.03 -15.91 -1.34
C ALA A 112 20.72 -14.52 -0.77
N GLN A 113 20.09 -13.64 -1.55
CA GLN A 113 19.69 -12.31 -1.10
C GLN A 113 18.57 -12.37 -0.05
N TYR A 114 17.59 -13.25 -0.25
CA TYR A 114 16.50 -13.48 0.69
C TYR A 114 17.01 -13.98 2.04
N ASP A 115 17.94 -14.94 2.03
CA ASP A 115 18.53 -15.50 3.25
C ASP A 115 19.37 -14.48 4.01
N ARG A 116 20.16 -13.65 3.30
CA ARG A 116 20.93 -12.53 3.91
C ARG A 116 19.99 -11.56 4.62
N GLU A 117 18.92 -11.13 3.94
CA GLU A 117 17.95 -10.20 4.51
C GLU A 117 17.27 -10.78 5.77
N LEU A 118 16.99 -12.09 5.79
CA LEU A 118 16.45 -12.75 6.99
C LEU A 118 17.46 -12.79 8.14
N VAL A 119 18.74 -13.04 7.86
CA VAL A 119 19.79 -13.03 8.88
C VAL A 119 19.93 -11.64 9.50
N ASP A 120 19.97 -10.60 8.67
CA ASP A 120 20.10 -9.23 9.15
C ASP A 120 18.85 -8.77 9.89
N ALA A 121 17.67 -9.19 9.43
CA ALA A 121 16.43 -8.93 10.11
C ALA A 121 16.37 -9.60 11.50
N ARG A 122 16.89 -10.83 11.64
CA ARG A 122 16.98 -11.52 12.93
C ARG A 122 17.88 -10.76 13.91
N LYS A 123 19.04 -10.28 13.45
CA LYS A 123 19.94 -9.44 14.27
C LYS A 123 19.24 -8.15 14.71
N ALA A 124 18.59 -7.46 13.77
CA ALA A 124 17.88 -6.21 14.05
C ALA A 124 16.63 -6.40 14.93
N SER A 125 15.98 -7.57 14.87
CA SER A 125 14.76 -7.84 15.63
C SER A 125 14.95 -7.79 17.15
N GLY A 126 16.15 -8.12 17.65
CA GLY A 126 16.50 -8.06 19.06
C GLY A 126 16.57 -6.62 19.62
N LEU A 127 16.74 -5.63 18.74
CA LEU A 127 16.87 -4.21 19.08
C LEU A 127 15.52 -3.46 19.07
N GLN A 128 14.47 -4.05 18.49
CA GLN A 128 13.19 -3.39 18.26
C GLN A 128 12.16 -3.70 19.36
N ARG A 129 11.55 -2.66 19.96
CA ARG A 129 10.50 -2.78 20.97
C ARG A 129 9.26 -1.96 20.62
N GLY A 130 8.09 -2.41 21.10
CA GLY A 130 6.82 -1.67 20.94
C GLY A 130 6.41 -1.43 19.48
N ARG A 131 6.00 -0.19 19.15
CA ARG A 131 5.54 0.20 17.81
C ARG A 131 6.62 0.05 16.73
N GLY A 132 7.89 0.29 17.06
CA GLY A 132 9.01 0.13 16.12
C GLY A 132 9.15 -1.30 15.56
N LYS A 133 8.77 -2.31 16.36
CA LYS A 133 8.74 -3.71 15.90
C LYS A 133 7.72 -3.94 14.79
N GLN A 134 6.55 -3.32 14.86
CA GLN A 134 5.50 -3.49 13.84
C GLN A 134 5.89 -2.85 12.51
N GLU A 135 6.45 -1.64 12.55
CA GLU A 135 6.95 -0.94 11.36
C GLU A 135 8.12 -1.68 10.74
N PHE A 136 9.05 -2.16 11.56
CA PHE A 136 10.16 -2.99 11.12
C PHE A 136 9.69 -4.25 10.39
N VAL A 137 8.71 -4.97 10.95
CA VAL A 137 8.14 -6.17 10.31
C VAL A 137 7.47 -5.84 8.98
N LYS A 138 6.70 -4.75 8.90
CA LYS A 138 6.09 -4.30 7.62
C LYS A 138 7.16 -3.98 6.59
N SER A 139 8.20 -3.24 7.00
CA SER A 139 9.32 -2.90 6.12
C SER A 139 10.07 -4.15 5.65
N LEU A 140 10.25 -5.14 6.53
CA LEU A 140 10.86 -6.42 6.17
C LEU A 140 10.05 -7.16 5.11
N PHE A 141 8.73 -7.32 5.31
CA PHE A 141 7.88 -7.96 4.30
C PHE A 141 7.92 -7.23 2.95
N HIS A 142 8.00 -5.91 2.97
CA HIS A 142 8.14 -5.13 1.76
C HIS A 142 9.47 -5.44 1.04
N ARG A 143 10.59 -5.50 1.76
CA ARG A 143 11.91 -5.84 1.18
C ARG A 143 11.95 -7.27 0.66
N LEU A 144 11.44 -8.26 1.42
CA LEU A 144 11.34 -9.64 0.96
C LEU A 144 10.48 -9.78 -0.30
N ARG A 145 9.37 -9.03 -0.38
CA ARG A 145 8.52 -9.00 -1.58
C ARG A 145 9.25 -8.43 -2.80
N ARG A 146 10.08 -7.40 -2.62
CA ARG A 146 10.91 -6.84 -3.71
C ARG A 146 11.86 -7.89 -4.26
N ILE A 147 12.57 -8.61 -3.39
CA ILE A 147 13.52 -9.68 -3.78
C ILE A 147 12.80 -10.80 -4.56
N CYS A 148 11.63 -11.23 -4.10
CA CYS A 148 10.83 -12.25 -4.79
C CYS A 148 10.35 -11.82 -6.18
N ASN A 149 10.11 -10.52 -6.39
CA ASN A 149 9.70 -10.01 -7.70
C ASN A 149 10.89 -9.94 -8.67
N HIS A 150 12.01 -9.35 -8.24
CA HIS A 150 13.21 -9.21 -9.06
C HIS A 150 14.45 -8.92 -8.19
N PRO A 151 15.63 -9.54 -8.43
CA PRO A 151 16.84 -9.30 -7.64
C PRO A 151 17.29 -7.83 -7.66
N LEU A 152 17.18 -7.16 -8.81
CA LEU A 152 17.46 -5.72 -8.96
C LEU A 152 16.57 -4.78 -8.14
N LEU A 153 15.46 -5.25 -7.57
CA LEU A 153 14.64 -4.42 -6.67
C LEU A 153 15.19 -4.40 -5.23
N GLY A 154 16.21 -5.18 -4.93
CA GLY A 154 16.94 -5.09 -3.67
C GLY A 154 18.12 -4.11 -3.73
N GLN A 155 18.97 -4.17 -2.70
CA GLN A 155 20.11 -3.28 -2.47
C GLN A 155 21.37 -4.11 -2.26
N THR A 156 21.84 -4.76 -3.32
CA THR A 156 22.96 -5.71 -3.22
C THR A 156 24.11 -5.41 -4.15
N ARG A 157 23.87 -4.63 -5.22
CA ARG A 157 24.87 -4.36 -6.25
C ARG A 157 25.83 -3.24 -5.86
N PHE A 158 25.35 -2.20 -5.18
CA PHE A 158 26.11 -0.98 -4.94
C PHE A 158 26.66 -0.88 -3.50
N THR A 159 27.90 -0.41 -3.38
CA THR A 159 28.56 -0.16 -2.09
C THR A 159 28.36 1.28 -1.63
N ASP A 160 28.64 1.58 -0.35
CA ASP A 160 28.57 2.95 0.19
C ASP A 160 29.46 3.96 -0.57
N SER A 161 30.57 3.49 -1.14
CA SER A 161 31.42 4.29 -2.04
C SER A 161 30.73 4.62 -3.37
N ASP A 162 29.90 3.72 -3.90
CA ASP A 162 29.14 3.95 -5.13
C ASP A 162 28.02 4.96 -4.88
N TYR A 163 27.32 4.84 -3.75
CA TYR A 163 26.32 5.82 -3.33
C TYR A 163 26.92 7.20 -3.11
N SER A 164 28.11 7.27 -2.52
CA SER A 164 28.82 8.55 -2.33
C SER A 164 29.15 9.22 -3.67
N ARG A 165 29.63 8.45 -4.65
CA ARG A 165 29.89 8.95 -6.01
C ARG A 165 28.61 9.36 -6.72
N LEU A 166 27.54 8.57 -6.59
CA LEU A 166 26.23 8.90 -7.16
C LEU A 166 25.69 10.22 -6.58
N VAL A 167 25.72 10.39 -5.26
CA VAL A 167 25.27 11.63 -4.60
C VAL A 167 26.09 12.83 -5.06
N GLN A 168 27.41 12.69 -5.18
CA GLN A 168 28.26 13.77 -5.72
C GLN A 168 27.86 14.14 -7.15
N ALA A 169 27.64 13.15 -8.02
CA ALA A 169 27.24 13.39 -9.40
C ALA A 169 25.81 13.99 -9.49
N LEU A 170 24.87 13.52 -8.66
CA LEU A 170 23.51 14.06 -8.56
C LEU A 170 23.49 15.53 -8.10
N ARG A 171 24.39 15.92 -7.20
CA ARG A 171 24.52 17.31 -6.75
C ARG A 171 25.01 18.24 -7.87
N MET A 172 25.74 17.74 -8.85
CA MET A 172 26.21 18.58 -9.97
C MET A 172 25.08 18.89 -10.95
N ILE A 173 24.18 17.94 -11.19
CA ILE A 173 23.14 18.04 -12.23
C ILE A 173 21.80 18.52 -11.66
N ARG A 174 21.39 18.02 -10.48
CA ARG A 174 20.02 18.24 -9.97
C ARG A 174 19.96 19.36 -8.93
N PRO A 175 19.15 20.41 -9.15
CA PRO A 175 19.04 21.54 -8.22
C PRO A 175 18.47 21.13 -6.86
N ASP A 176 17.61 20.10 -6.82
CA ASP A 176 17.05 19.55 -5.58
C ASP A 176 18.13 18.98 -4.66
N PHE A 177 19.17 18.34 -5.22
CA PHE A 177 20.27 17.75 -4.47
C PHE A 177 21.37 18.77 -4.12
N GLN A 178 21.51 19.86 -4.89
CA GLN A 178 22.50 20.91 -4.61
C GLN A 178 22.38 21.47 -3.19
N ARG A 179 21.14 21.67 -2.73
CA ARG A 179 20.81 22.23 -1.41
C ARG A 179 20.86 21.22 -0.27
N VAL A 180 21.00 19.93 -0.57
CA VAL A 180 20.95 18.84 0.41
C VAL A 180 22.37 18.47 0.85
N THR A 181 22.57 18.29 2.17
CA THR A 181 23.84 17.78 2.72
C THR A 181 24.14 16.38 2.19
N ILE A 182 25.40 16.08 1.93
CA ILE A 182 25.83 14.76 1.40
C ILE A 182 25.27 13.60 2.23
N GLN A 183 25.25 13.73 3.56
CA GLN A 183 24.68 12.73 4.47
C GLN A 183 23.20 12.43 4.19
N ARG A 184 22.39 13.46 4.00
CA ARG A 184 20.95 13.31 3.72
C ARG A 184 20.71 12.75 2.31
N GLY A 185 21.55 13.11 1.34
CA GLY A 185 21.54 12.50 0.01
C GLY A 185 21.89 11.01 0.04
N LEU A 186 22.85 10.62 0.89
CA LEU A 186 23.21 9.22 1.09
C LEU A 186 22.08 8.42 1.74
N GLU A 187 21.39 8.99 2.73
CA GLU A 187 20.20 8.36 3.34
C GLU A 187 19.08 8.13 2.32
N GLU A 188 18.86 9.09 1.43
CA GLU A 188 17.85 8.98 0.38
C GLU A 188 18.20 7.91 -0.65
N VAL A 189 19.44 7.94 -1.16
CA VAL A 189 19.93 6.99 -2.15
C VAL A 189 20.00 5.57 -1.58
N ARG A 190 20.33 5.40 -0.29
CA ARG A 190 20.26 4.10 0.40
C ARG A 190 18.84 3.54 0.47
N GLY A 191 17.80 4.34 0.23
CA GLY A 191 16.42 3.87 0.13
C GLY A 191 16.06 3.30 -1.26
N TRP A 192 16.84 3.62 -2.29
CA TRP A 192 16.56 3.26 -3.67
C TRP A 192 16.84 1.77 -3.92
N SER A 193 16.22 1.17 -4.94
CA SER A 193 16.68 -0.13 -5.44
C SER A 193 17.87 0.00 -6.37
N ASP A 194 18.58 -1.11 -6.59
CA ASP A 194 19.61 -1.21 -7.61
C ASP A 194 19.03 -0.79 -9.00
N PHE A 195 17.78 -1.14 -9.31
CA PHE A 195 17.09 -0.69 -10.53
C PHE A 195 16.84 0.83 -10.58
N ASP A 196 16.39 1.43 -9.47
CA ASP A 196 16.15 2.88 -9.40
C ASP A 196 17.47 3.66 -9.58
N VAL A 197 18.55 3.17 -8.97
CA VAL A 197 19.90 3.75 -9.10
C VAL A 197 20.36 3.72 -10.55
N VAL A 198 20.28 2.56 -11.22
CA VAL A 198 20.70 2.43 -12.63
C VAL A 198 19.83 3.30 -13.54
N THR A 199 18.52 3.32 -13.31
CA THR A 199 17.58 4.14 -14.09
C THR A 199 17.91 5.62 -13.93
N ALA A 200 18.16 6.09 -12.71
CA ALA A 200 18.56 7.46 -12.45
C ALA A 200 19.89 7.82 -13.13
N VAL A 201 20.90 6.93 -13.10
CA VAL A 201 22.18 7.16 -13.79
C VAL A 201 21.99 7.30 -15.29
N ARG A 202 21.13 6.45 -15.88
CA ARG A 202 20.84 6.46 -17.32
C ARG A 202 20.07 7.70 -17.76
N GLU A 203 18.99 8.04 -17.05
CA GLU A 203 18.14 9.19 -17.39
C GLU A 203 18.87 10.52 -17.26
N LEU A 204 19.72 10.64 -16.25
CA LEU A 204 20.49 11.87 -15.99
C LEU A 204 21.83 11.89 -16.75
N GLN A 205 22.11 10.89 -17.60
CA GLN A 205 23.36 10.76 -18.37
C GLN A 205 24.62 10.89 -17.48
N LEU A 206 24.53 10.40 -16.23
CA LEU A 206 25.60 10.50 -15.23
C LEU A 206 26.79 9.57 -15.55
N THR A 207 26.70 8.80 -16.63
CA THR A 207 27.74 7.92 -17.17
C THR A 207 29.05 8.62 -17.52
N SER A 208 29.05 9.95 -17.63
CA SER A 208 30.25 10.76 -17.86
C SER A 208 31.07 10.98 -16.58
N HIS A 209 30.43 10.83 -15.41
CA HIS A 209 31.02 11.08 -14.09
C HIS A 209 31.12 9.81 -13.22
N LEU A 210 30.58 8.69 -13.71
CA LEU A 210 30.51 7.40 -13.01
C LEU A 210 31.03 6.28 -13.91
N ASP A 211 31.52 5.20 -13.29
CA ASP A 211 32.02 4.02 -13.99
C ASP A 211 30.88 3.34 -14.77
N LYS A 212 30.88 3.50 -16.11
CA LYS A 212 29.82 2.97 -16.99
C LYS A 212 29.55 1.48 -16.77
N GLU A 213 30.61 0.68 -16.67
CA GLU A 213 30.50 -0.78 -16.50
C GLU A 213 29.80 -1.18 -15.20
N ARG A 214 29.86 -0.34 -14.15
CA ARG A 214 29.30 -0.65 -12.84
C ARG A 214 27.81 -0.29 -12.73
N PHE A 215 27.40 0.77 -13.43
CA PHE A 215 26.03 1.30 -13.41
C PHE A 215 25.21 0.91 -14.65
N GLU A 216 25.77 0.21 -15.63
CA GLU A 216 25.02 -0.37 -16.74
C GLU A 216 24.48 -1.76 -16.38
N LEU A 217 23.26 -2.05 -16.84
CA LEU A 217 22.64 -3.37 -16.75
C LEU A 217 22.71 -4.05 -18.12
N THR A 218 23.15 -5.29 -18.12
CA THR A 218 23.11 -6.14 -19.32
C THR A 218 21.68 -6.64 -19.57
N LYS A 219 21.37 -7.03 -20.81
CA LYS A 219 20.05 -7.60 -21.15
C LYS A 219 19.77 -8.88 -20.38
N ASP A 220 20.79 -9.67 -20.09
CA ASP A 220 20.65 -10.93 -19.37
C ASP A 220 20.28 -10.69 -17.90
N GLU A 221 20.87 -9.69 -17.24
CA GLU A 221 20.53 -9.30 -15.86
C GLU A 221 19.09 -8.77 -15.71
N LEU A 222 18.55 -8.12 -16.74
CA LEU A 222 17.14 -7.70 -16.78
C LEU A 222 16.18 -8.89 -16.96
N LEU A 223 16.66 -9.99 -17.53
CA LEU A 223 15.86 -11.18 -17.84
C LEU A 223 16.06 -12.30 -16.82
N GLU A 224 17.07 -12.20 -15.96
CA GLU A 224 17.55 -13.25 -15.05
C GLU A 224 16.47 -13.73 -14.06
N SER A 225 15.44 -12.92 -13.79
CA SER A 225 14.31 -13.30 -12.93
C SER A 225 12.93 -13.16 -13.57
N SER A 226 12.85 -13.01 -14.90
CA SER A 226 11.57 -13.19 -15.58
C SER A 226 11.10 -14.59 -15.26
N ALA A 227 10.01 -14.72 -14.51
CA ALA A 227 9.51 -15.99 -14.01
C ALA A 227 9.41 -16.99 -15.17
N LYS A 228 10.42 -17.86 -15.30
CA LYS A 228 10.38 -18.96 -16.24
C LYS A 228 9.37 -19.93 -15.66
N ILE A 229 8.16 -19.92 -16.21
CA ILE A 229 7.22 -21.01 -16.02
C ILE A 229 7.95 -22.23 -16.57
N GLN A 230 8.41 -23.10 -15.66
CA GLN A 230 8.97 -24.40 -16.03
C GLN A 230 7.84 -25.32 -16.46
#